data_AF-A0A1F8S065-F1
#
_entry.id   AF-A0A1F8S065-F1
#
_cell.length_a   1.000
_cell.length_b   1.000
_cell.length_c   1.000
_cell.angle_alpha   90.00
_cell.angle_beta   90.00
_cell.angle_gamma   90.00
#
_symmetry.space_group_name_H-M   'P 1'
#
loop_
_entity.id
_entity.type
_entity.pdbx_description
1 polymer ?
#
loop_
_entity_poly.entity_id
_entity_poly.type
_entity_poly.pdbx_seq_one_letter_code
_entity_poly.pdbx_strand_id
1 'polypeptide(L)'
;MRVATTHRYVVVLKPTVYEDEVGYTVNVPSLPGCISEGDTVEEALDNAKEAIEAYLLSLKDRGLPIPPSDEVVTSLEVALREE
;
A
#
# COMPACT_ATOMS: atom_id res chain seq x y z
N MET A 1 -8.28 30.05 2.55
CA MET A 1 -7.26 29.19 1.91
C MET A 1 -7.41 27.81 2.53
N ARG A 2 -7.93 26.81 1.79
CA ARG A 2 -8.06 25.45 2.33
C ARG A 2 -6.67 24.82 2.31
N VAL A 3 -6.20 24.36 3.46
CA VAL A 3 -4.98 23.56 3.53
C VAL A 3 -5.28 22.24 2.82
N ALA A 4 -4.50 21.87 1.81
CA ALA A 4 -4.54 20.51 1.28
C ALA A 4 -4.04 19.60 2.39
N THR A 5 -4.91 18.77 2.95
CA THR A 5 -4.52 17.83 3.99
C THR A 5 -3.66 16.74 3.35
N THR A 6 -2.38 16.71 3.70
CA THR A 6 -1.45 15.68 3.23
C THR A 6 -1.55 14.46 4.15
N HIS A 7 -1.79 13.29 3.56
CA HIS A 7 -1.74 12.01 4.25
C HIS A 7 -0.48 11.24 3.81
N ARG A 8 0.16 10.55 4.76
CA ARG A 8 1.29 9.65 4.48
C ARG A 8 0.80 8.23 4.68
N TYR A 9 1.25 7.29 3.86
CA TYR A 9 0.93 5.88 4.07
C TYR A 9 2.19 5.06 3.91
N VAL A 10 2.37 4.07 4.78
CA VAL A 10 3.39 3.04 4.59
C VAL A 10 2.84 2.01 3.62
N VAL A 11 3.67 1.60 2.66
CA VAL A 11 3.31 0.58 1.68
C VAL A 11 4.22 -0.61 1.82
N VAL A 12 3.68 -1.80 1.55
CA VAL A 12 4.46 -3.04 1.43
C VAL A 12 4.51 -3.36 -0.05
N LEU A 13 5.71 -3.34 -0.61
CA LEU A 13 5.98 -3.70 -2.00
C LEU A 13 6.56 -5.11 -2.04
N LYS A 14 5.99 -5.96 -2.89
CA LYS A 14 6.41 -7.35 -3.06
C LYS A 14 6.63 -7.64 -4.54
N PRO A 15 7.76 -8.24 -4.92
CA PRO A 15 7.89 -8.80 -6.26
C PRO A 15 6.89 -9.95 -6.44
N THR A 16 6.26 -10.02 -7.59
CA THR A 16 5.38 -11.10 -8.02
C THR A 16 5.93 -11.72 -9.30
N VAL A 17 5.72 -13.02 -9.45
CA VAL A 17 6.15 -13.75 -10.65
C VAL A 17 4.95 -14.47 -11.22
N TYR A 18 4.64 -14.22 -12.49
CA TYR A 18 3.55 -14.85 -13.23
C TYR A 18 4.04 -15.20 -14.63
N GLU A 19 3.91 -16.47 -15.04
CA GLU A 19 4.34 -16.96 -16.36
C GLU A 19 5.76 -16.50 -16.77
N ASP A 20 6.72 -16.61 -15.84
CA ASP A 20 8.13 -16.20 -16.01
C ASP A 20 8.39 -14.67 -16.13
N GLU A 21 7.35 -13.84 -16.00
CA GLU A 21 7.47 -12.37 -15.93
C GLU A 21 7.48 -11.89 -14.47
N VAL A 22 8.35 -10.91 -14.18
CA VAL A 22 8.46 -10.28 -12.85
C VAL A 22 7.65 -8.99 -12.86
N GLY A 23 6.67 -8.90 -11.95
CA GLY A 23 5.95 -7.68 -11.63
C GLY A 23 6.11 -7.32 -10.15
N TYR A 24 5.35 -6.32 -9.73
CA TYR A 24 5.34 -5.82 -8.36
C TYR A 24 3.90 -5.58 -7.91
N THR A 25 3.57 -6.10 -6.74
CA THR A 25 2.31 -5.80 -6.03
C THR A 25 2.60 -4.91 -4.84
N VAL A 26 1.82 -3.86 -4.68
CA VAL A 26 1.85 -2.93 -3.56
C VAL A 26 0.55 -3.06 -2.78
N ASN A 27 0.66 -3.20 -1.46
CA ASN A 27 -0.48 -3.12 -0.56
C ASN A 27 -0.26 -2.05 0.52
N VAL A 28 -1.36 -1.45 1.00
CA VAL A 28 -1.33 -0.42 2.05
C VAL A 28 -1.93 -1.00 3.33
N PRO A 29 -1.13 -1.39 4.34
CA PRO A 29 -1.63 -2.08 5.53
C PRO A 29 -2.76 -1.35 6.25
N SER A 30 -2.65 -0.02 6.40
CA SER A 30 -3.67 0.79 7.07
C SER A 30 -4.90 1.12 6.22
N LEU A 31 -4.92 0.73 4.93
CA LEU A 31 -6.08 0.83 4.04
C LEU A 31 -6.44 -0.57 3.50
N PRO A 32 -7.16 -1.40 4.29
CA PRO A 32 -7.48 -2.77 3.91
C PRO A 32 -8.16 -2.86 2.54
N GLY A 33 -7.62 -3.71 1.66
CA GLY A 33 -8.11 -3.89 0.30
C GLY A 33 -7.57 -2.88 -0.72
N CYS A 34 -6.78 -1.89 -0.30
CA CYS A 34 -6.03 -1.02 -1.22
C CYS A 34 -4.78 -1.77 -1.71
N ILE A 35 -4.90 -2.37 -2.88
CA ILE A 35 -3.88 -3.16 -3.56
C ILE A 35 -3.70 -2.59 -4.96
N SER A 36 -2.46 -2.53 -5.43
CA SER A 36 -2.11 -2.09 -6.77
C SER A 36 -0.94 -2.91 -7.31
N GLU A 37 -0.75 -2.91 -8.62
CA GLU A 37 0.25 -3.73 -9.32
C GLU A 37 0.91 -2.93 -10.46
N GLY A 38 2.09 -3.34 -10.88
CA GLY A 38 2.81 -2.79 -12.03
C GLY A 38 3.98 -3.66 -12.44
N ASP A 39 4.44 -3.50 -13.68
CA ASP A 39 5.55 -4.28 -14.25
C ASP A 39 6.90 -3.80 -13.69
N THR A 40 6.94 -2.55 -13.23
CA THR A 40 8.11 -1.93 -12.59
C THR A 40 7.79 -1.45 -11.18
N VAL A 41 8.83 -1.22 -10.37
CA VAL A 41 8.69 -0.64 -9.04
C VAL A 41 8.03 0.73 -9.12
N GLU A 42 8.48 1.56 -10.05
CA GLU A 42 7.98 2.91 -10.26
C GLU A 42 6.49 2.90 -10.62
N GLU A 43 6.10 2.08 -11.60
CA GLU A 43 4.71 1.93 -12.01
C GLU A 43 3.81 1.45 -10.87
N ALA A 44 4.24 0.41 -10.14
CA ALA A 44 3.45 -0.12 -9.04
C ALA A 44 3.25 0.91 -7.92
N LEU A 45 4.24 1.79 -7.68
CA LEU A 45 4.14 2.88 -6.71
C LEU A 45 3.24 4.03 -7.20
N ASP A 46 3.32 4.39 -8.49
CA ASP A 46 2.44 5.40 -9.09
C ASP A 46 0.98 4.91 -9.07
N ASN A 47 0.74 3.66 -9.46
CA ASN A 47 -0.58 3.04 -9.40
C ASN A 47 -1.09 2.93 -7.95
N ALA A 48 -0.22 2.65 -6.98
CA ALA A 48 -0.59 2.63 -5.57
C ALA A 48 -1.00 4.01 -5.06
N LYS A 49 -0.32 5.08 -5.51
CA LYS A 49 -0.68 6.45 -5.16
C LYS A 49 -2.08 6.81 -5.66
N GLU A 50 -2.41 6.47 -6.90
CA GLU A 50 -3.75 6.69 -7.45
C GLU A 50 -4.81 5.88 -6.69
N ALA A 51 -4.52 4.62 -6.36
CA ALA A 51 -5.41 3.77 -5.57
C ALA A 51 -5.68 4.34 -4.18
N ILE A 52 -4.66 4.88 -3.49
CA ILE A 52 -4.81 5.56 -2.20
C ILE A 52 -5.69 6.80 -2.36
N GLU A 53 -5.44 7.65 -3.35
CA GLU A 53 -6.23 8.85 -3.58
C GLU A 53 -7.71 8.53 -3.82
N ALA A 54 -7.99 7.51 -4.64
CA ALA A 54 -9.35 7.00 -4.89
C ALA A 54 -10.00 6.43 -3.62
N TYR A 55 -9.25 5.69 -2.80
CA TYR A 55 -9.73 5.13 -1.54
C TYR A 55 -10.15 6.23 -0.56
N LEU A 56 -9.31 7.26 -0.38
CA LEU A 56 -9.59 8.39 0.51
C LEU A 56 -10.79 9.21 0.04
N LEU A 57 -10.92 9.41 -1.28
CA LEU A 57 -12.07 10.09 -1.86
C LEU A 57 -13.37 9.31 -1.57
N SER A 58 -13.36 7.99 -1.75
CA SER A 58 -14.50 7.12 -1.43
C SER A 58 -14.92 7.20 0.04
N LEU A 59 -13.95 7.20 0.97
CA LEU A 59 -14.24 7.38 2.39
C LEU A 59 -14.90 8.73 2.68
N LYS A 60 -14.34 9.80 2.09
CA LYS A 60 -14.85 11.16 2.24
C LYS A 60 -16.29 11.29 1.72
N ASP A 61 -16.57 10.74 0.54
CA ASP A 61 -17.91 10.78 -0.07
C ASP A 61 -18.96 10.02 0.75
N ARG A 62 -18.52 9.00 1.49
CA ARG A 62 -19.36 8.22 2.42
C ARG A 62 -19.43 8.80 3.83
N GLY A 63 -18.72 9.91 4.10
CA GLY A 63 -18.63 10.51 5.43
C GLY A 63 -17.93 9.62 6.46
N LEU A 64 -17.07 8.70 6.01
CA LEU A 64 -16.30 7.81 6.87
C LEU A 64 -14.98 8.46 7.30
N PRO A 65 -14.46 8.12 8.49
CA PRO A 65 -13.19 8.64 8.96
C PRO A 65 -12.04 8.16 8.07
N ILE A 66 -11.03 9.02 7.88
CA ILE A 66 -9.79 8.65 7.22
C ILE A 66 -8.91 7.86 8.21
N PRO A 67 -8.50 6.61 7.89
CA PRO A 67 -7.59 5.85 8.73
C PRO A 67 -6.26 6.57 8.94
N PRO A 68 -5.66 6.49 10.13
CA PRO A 68 -4.37 7.10 10.41
C PRO A 68 -3.26 6.49 9.55
N SER A 69 -2.21 7.28 9.34
CA SER A 69 -1.02 6.93 8.56
C SER A 69 -0.10 5.91 9.23
N ASP A 70 -0.27 5.71 10.54
CA ASP A 70 0.77 5.21 11.42
C ASP A 70 0.46 3.79 11.89
N GLU A 71 0.73 2.80 11.05
CA GLU A 71 1.00 1.45 11.57
C GLU A 71 2.50 1.29 11.78
N VAL A 72 2.88 0.76 12.95
CA VAL A 72 4.26 0.39 13.23
C VAL A 72 4.58 -0.84 12.39
N VAL A 73 5.22 -0.64 11.24
CA VAL A 73 5.78 -1.74 10.46
C VAL A 73 7.06 -2.21 11.12
N THR A 74 7.08 -3.45 11.58
CA THR A 74 8.25 -4.10 12.20
C THR A 74 8.45 -5.48 11.59
N SER A 75 9.70 -5.94 11.54
CA SER A 75 10.05 -7.32 11.16
C SER A 75 10.46 -8.12 12.39
N LEU A 76 10.15 -9.40 12.40
CA LEU A 76 10.65 -10.36 13.38
C LEU A 76 11.52 -11.38 12.66
N GLU A 77 12.75 -11.56 13.14
CA GLU A 77 13.60 -12.66 12.70
C GLU A 77 13.28 -13.90 13.52
N VAL A 78 13.09 -15.04 12.85
CA VAL A 78 12.85 -16.33 13.49
C VAL A 78 13.88 -17.33 12.96
N ALA A 79 14.47 -18.11 13.85
CA ALA A 79 15.41 -19.17 13.49
C ALA A 79 14.70 -20.54 13.58
N LEU A 80 14.73 -21.30 12.48
CA LEU A 80 14.32 -22.69 12.46
C LEU A 80 15.53 -23.54 12.90
N ARG A 81 15.32 -24.45 13.85
CA ARG A 81 16.31 -25.48 14.20
C ARG A 81 15.93 -26.75 13.44
N GLU A 82 16.83 -27.21 12.59
CA GLU A 82 16.75 -28.54 12.00
C GLU A 82 17.34 -29.55 13.02
N GLU A 83 16.75 -30.74 13.10
CA GLU A 83 17.20 -31.85 13.98
C GLU A 83 18.41 -32.58 13.39
#